data_AF-A0A5K1AD22-F1
#
_entry.id   AF-A0A5K1AD22-F1
#
_cell.length_a   1.000
_cell.length_b   1.000
_cell.length_c   1.000
_cell.angle_alpha   90.00
_cell.angle_beta   90.00
_cell.angle_gamma   90.00
#
_symmetry.space_group_name_H-M   'P 1'
#
loop_
_entity.id
_entity.type
_entity.pdbx_description
1 polymer ?
#
loop_
_entity_poly.entity_id
_entity_poly.type
_entity_poly.pdbx_seq_one_letter_code
_entity_poly.pdbx_strand_id
1 'polypeptide(L)' 'VLKVPSESLLPANPEILDGVDDLMQLSYLNEPSVLYNLQCRYSKDLIY' A
#
# COMPACT_ATOMS: atom_id res chain seq x y z
N VAL A 1 -1.28 -15.86 -18.82
CA VAL A 1 -0.15 -15.46 -17.94
C VAL A 1 0.23 -14.04 -18.29
N LEU A 2 0.16 -13.10 -17.34
CA LEU A 2 0.61 -11.73 -17.54
C LEU A 2 2.14 -11.71 -17.55
N LYS A 3 2.74 -11.12 -18.58
CA LYS A 3 4.19 -10.91 -18.66
C LYS A 3 4.48 -9.47 -18.27
N VAL A 4 5.22 -9.30 -17.17
CA VAL A 4 5.52 -8.00 -16.58
C VAL A 4 7.04 -7.94 -16.34
N PRO A 5 7.70 -6.81 -16.65
CA PRO A 5 9.12 -6.63 -16.36
C PRO A 5 9.40 -6.68 -14.85
N SER A 6 10.46 -7.36 -14.43
CA SER A 6 10.81 -7.52 -13.02
C SER A 6 11.08 -6.17 -12.35
N GLU A 7 11.55 -5.18 -13.10
CA GLU A 7 11.86 -3.83 -12.64
C GLU A 7 10.61 -3.01 -12.29
N SER A 8 9.45 -3.41 -12.82
CA SER A 8 8.17 -2.78 -12.49
C SER A 8 7.51 -3.39 -11.25
N LEU A 9 8.08 -4.46 -10.69
CA LEU A 9 7.61 -5.06 -9.45
C LEU A 9 8.12 -4.26 -8.26
N LEU A 10 7.19 -3.80 -7.44
CA LEU A 10 7.48 -3.09 -6.19
C LEU A 10 7.15 -3.99 -5.00
N PRO A 11 7.93 -3.89 -3.90
CA PRO A 11 7.66 -4.66 -2.69
C PRO A 11 6.36 -4.19 -2.03
N ALA A 12 5.59 -5.16 -1.53
CA ALA A 12 4.36 -4.92 -0.77
C ALA A 12 4.65 -4.83 0.73
N ASN A 13 3.85 -4.01 1.43
CA ASN A 13 3.89 -3.95 2.89
C ASN A 13 3.25 -5.20 3.52
N PRO A 14 3.69 -5.61 4.72
CA PRO A 14 3.02 -6.66 5.47
C PRO A 14 1.60 -6.25 5.87
N GLU A 15 0.67 -7.21 5.93
CA GLU A 15 -0.77 -6.98 6.22
C GLU A 15 -1.04 -6.27 7.56
N ILE A 16 -0.11 -6.34 8.52
CA ILE A 16 -0.23 -5.64 9.81
C ILE A 16 -0.20 -4.11 9.64
N LEU A 17 0.31 -3.61 8.51
CA LEU A 17 0.37 -2.19 8.18
C LEU A 17 -0.82 -1.73 7.32
N ASP A 18 -1.87 -2.54 7.18
CA ASP A 18 -3.03 -2.22 6.35
C ASP A 18 -3.97 -1.21 7.01
N GLY A 19 -4.02 -0.01 6.45
CA GLY A 19 -4.85 1.09 6.94
C GLY A 19 -4.20 1.88 8.08
N VAL A 20 -2.87 1.94 8.15
CA VAL A 20 -2.15 2.79 9.11
C VAL A 20 -2.52 4.27 8.93
N ASP A 21 -2.55 5.01 10.04
CA ASP A 21 -2.82 6.46 10.09
C ASP A 21 -1.65 7.25 9.52
N ASP A 22 -0.43 6.90 9.92
CA ASP A 22 0.79 7.56 9.48
C ASP A 22 1.47 6.73 8.39
N LEU A 23 1.45 7.26 7.17
CA LEU A 23 2.09 6.64 6.00
C LEU A 23 3.60 6.48 6.17
N MET A 24 4.25 7.28 7.04
CA MET A 24 5.69 7.13 7.30
C MET A 24 6.03 5.85 8.06
N GLN A 25 5.03 5.15 8.62
CA GLN A 25 5.23 3.86 9.30
C GLN A 25 5.26 2.67 8.32
N LEU A 26 4.98 2.90 7.04
CA LEU A 26 5.08 1.86 6.01
C LEU A 26 6.54 1.42 5.86
N SER A 27 6.76 0.10 5.84
CA SER A 27 8.10 -0.48 5.60
C SER A 27 8.58 -0.20 4.17
N TYR A 28 7.66 -0.20 3.22
CA TYR A 28 7.91 0.16 1.83
C TYR A 28 7.03 1.35 1.44
N LEU A 29 7.65 2.53 1.37
CA LEU A 29 6.97 3.75 0.94
C LEU A 29 7.07 3.89 -0.57
N ASN A 30 6.07 3.33 -1.28
CA ASN A 30 5.94 3.42 -2.72
C ASN A 30 4.50 3.79 -3.12
N GLU A 31 4.32 4.28 -4.35
CA GLU A 31 3.02 4.73 -4.85
C GLU A 31 1.89 3.68 -4.71
N PRO A 32 2.07 2.39 -5.10
CA PRO A 32 1.00 1.42 -4.92
C PRO A 32 0.70 1.10 -3.46
N SER A 33 1.70 1.16 -2.56
CA SER A 33 1.48 0.96 -1.13
C SER A 33 0.64 2.08 -0.51
N VAL A 34 0.90 3.34 -0.89
CA VAL A 34 0.11 4.48 -0.42
C VAL A 34 -1.33 4.37 -0.95
N LEU A 35 -1.48 4.07 -2.24
CA LEU A 35 -2.80 3.88 -2.86
C LEU A 35 -3.61 2.77 -2.18
N TYR A 36 -2.97 1.62 -1.92
CA TYR A 36 -3.60 0.50 -1.23
C TYR A 36 -3.97 0.86 0.22
N ASN A 37 -3.09 1.54 0.96
CA ASN A 37 -3.41 1.99 2.32
C ASN A 37 -4.62 2.93 2.34
N LEU A 38 -4.68 3.90 1.41
CA LEU A 38 -5.83 4.80 1.26
C LEU A 38 -7.11 4.03 0.94
N GLN A 39 -7.05 3.04 0.06
CA GLN A 39 -8.19 2.18 -0.25
C GLN A 39 -8.68 1.41 0.99
N CYS A 40 -7.76 0.83 1.77
CA CYS A 40 -8.09 0.15 3.02
C CYS A 40 -8.73 1.11 4.03
N ARG A 41 -8.20 2.32 4.20
CA ARG A 41 -8.77 3.33 5.09
C ARG A 41 -10.16 3.77 4.63
N TYR A 42 -10.31 4.07 3.34
CA TYR A 42 -11.60 4.47 2.76
C TYR A 42 -12.66 3.38 2.93
N SER A 43 -12.31 2.09 2.78
CA SER A 43 -13.23 0.98 3.02
C SER A 43 -13.71 0.86 4.48
N LYS A 44 -13.01 1.51 5.41
CA LYS A 44 -13.32 1.56 6.85
C LYS A 44 -13.91 2.92 7.26
N ASP A 45 -14.32 3.75 6.31
CA ASP A 45 -14.78 5.14 6.53
C ASP A 45 -13.75 6.04 7.24
N LEU A 46 -12.46 5.69 7.16
CA LEU A 46 -11.34 6.49 7.66
C LEU A 46 -10.81 7.38 6.52
N ILE A 47 -11.26 8.63 6.47
CA ILE A 47 -10.95 9.56 5.36
C ILE A 47 -9.80 10.53 5.65
N TYR A 48 -9.24 10.49 6.86
CA TYR A 48 -8.16 11.35 7.33
C TYR A 48 -6.88 10.56 7.56
#